data_AF-A0A957IY81-F1
#
_entry.id   AF-A0A957IY81-F1
#
_cell.length_a   1.000
_cell.length_b   1.000
_cell.length_c   1.000
_cell.angle_alpha   90.00
_cell.angle_beta   90.00
_cell.angle_gamma   90.00
#
_symmetry.space_group_name_H-M   'P 1'
#
loop_
_entity.id
_entity.type
_entity.pdbx_description
1 polymer ?
#
loop_
_entity_poly.entity_id
_entity_poly.type
_entity_poly.pdbx_seq_one_letter_code
_entity_poly.pdbx_strand_id
1 'polypeptide(L)'
;AVQPPDVDLATLYSDTYDSRRVMSFPIGLNTDLKPQIVTLREDSQGGLGHHAMLAGGIGKGKSVTLQSIVLALAASNSPAHLNFVLADFKGGASELGRLRTLPHVVGFVTDLDEAYVERFRLALEGEVLRRKQILDDTPRTFGRQIPNIYEYNRAVAPEEIMPHLVVVIDEFAKAIRINAHFKKTVDNDITAQGRALGIHLILSTQKAQDFEGIRLNIEVRMSMQVQTTEDSRVIFGRDDAATKLTRAGQALLQVGNNRVFEMFQVARTDIPYVPEGAGNIDLVDDFTIRQIAPNGRRHTLYKHRPQMQITDHASRLSEAEVLVRHIADYCQTRYAPTRTICLPPLPPAESMPVFDLLQKQHPAVFCPWQRQSGWDTAQKSEHYRLQAPLGMLDLPSQQLQQPYILNLNERDGNLLIVGPTGSGKSLLLQTLVLAFASTHAPDDLAFYFWGQGPAFVTLAELPHSPAFIQPAETERTQRLLGFLEKEMARRRALLGELRAGNMEALRRARPDLPLPAVVIILDD
;
A
#
# COMPACT_ATOMS: atom_id res chain seq x y z
N ALA A 1 -5.13 -26.27 18.99
CA ALA A 1 -4.83 -24.83 19.05
C ALA A 1 -3.49 -24.67 19.77
N VAL A 2 -2.61 -23.79 19.28
CA VAL A 2 -1.34 -23.49 19.99
C VAL A 2 -1.69 -22.59 21.17
N GLN A 3 -1.17 -22.88 22.37
CA GLN A 3 -1.38 -22.01 23.52
C GLN A 3 -0.79 -20.61 23.22
N PRO A 4 -1.52 -19.52 23.52
CA PRO A 4 -1.03 -18.17 23.25
C PRO A 4 0.21 -17.88 24.11
N PRO A 5 1.08 -16.96 23.66
CA PRO A 5 2.22 -16.51 24.46
C PRO A 5 1.73 -15.76 25.70
N ASP A 6 2.55 -15.69 26.76
CA ASP A 6 2.24 -14.92 27.98
C ASP A 6 2.37 -13.40 27.75
N VAL A 7 1.53 -12.88 26.86
CA VAL A 7 1.41 -11.47 26.51
C VAL A 7 -0.03 -11.06 26.78
N ASP A 8 -0.24 -10.36 27.90
CA ASP A 8 -1.57 -9.86 28.27
C ASP A 8 -1.95 -8.63 27.44
N LEU A 9 -2.49 -8.89 26.25
CA LEU A 9 -2.98 -7.85 25.35
C LEU A 9 -4.11 -7.02 25.96
N ALA A 10 -4.90 -7.55 26.90
CA ALA A 10 -5.96 -6.78 27.54
C ALA A 10 -5.42 -5.70 28.49
N THR A 11 -4.28 -5.97 29.13
CA THR A 11 -3.58 -4.97 29.95
C THR A 11 -2.74 -4.01 29.09
N LEU A 12 -2.15 -4.50 28.00
CA LEU A 12 -1.29 -3.69 27.14
C LEU A 12 -2.07 -2.77 26.21
N TYR A 13 -3.22 -3.21 25.68
CA TYR A 13 -4.06 -2.43 24.78
C TYR A 13 -5.07 -1.62 25.58
N SER A 14 -4.73 -0.36 25.81
CA SER A 14 -5.65 0.64 26.34
C SER A 14 -6.44 1.30 25.22
N ASP A 15 -7.72 1.54 25.45
CA ASP A 15 -8.56 2.39 24.59
C ASP A 15 -8.26 3.88 24.78
N THR A 16 -7.64 4.25 25.91
CA THR A 16 -7.19 5.62 26.16
C THR A 16 -5.80 5.84 25.57
N TYR A 17 -5.65 6.90 24.80
CA TYR A 17 -4.37 7.31 24.22
C TYR A 17 -3.44 7.88 25.28
N ASP A 18 -2.26 7.26 25.44
CA ASP A 18 -1.18 7.77 26.29
C ASP A 18 0.08 8.05 25.44
N SER A 19 0.34 9.35 25.25
CA SER A 19 1.50 9.83 24.48
C SER A 19 2.85 9.44 25.07
N ARG A 20 2.91 9.05 26.36
CA ARG A 20 4.14 8.62 27.05
C ARG A 20 4.48 7.16 26.80
N ARG A 21 3.49 6.33 26.47
CA ARG A 21 3.64 4.90 26.22
C ARG A 21 3.84 4.60 24.74
N VAL A 22 3.11 5.28 23.87
CA VAL A 22 3.12 5.00 22.43
C VAL A 22 4.52 5.12 21.82
N MET A 23 4.92 4.22 20.93
CA MET A 23 6.26 4.21 20.29
C MET A 23 7.45 3.85 21.20
N SER A 24 7.24 3.43 22.45
CA SER A 24 8.29 2.83 23.30
C SER A 24 8.21 1.31 23.23
N PHE A 25 9.35 0.63 23.05
CA PHE A 25 9.39 -0.82 22.94
C PHE A 25 10.74 -1.41 23.38
N PRO A 26 10.76 -2.63 23.95
CA PRO A 26 11.99 -3.38 24.17
C PRO A 26 12.51 -3.96 22.84
N ILE A 27 13.83 -3.91 22.64
CA ILE A 27 14.47 -4.50 21.44
C ILE A 27 15.42 -5.65 21.78
N GLY A 28 15.82 -5.80 23.05
CA GLY A 28 16.81 -6.79 23.46
C GLY A 28 17.38 -6.51 24.85
N LEU A 29 18.62 -6.93 25.08
CA LEU A 29 19.33 -6.74 26.36
C LEU A 29 20.60 -5.90 26.16
N ASN A 30 20.85 -4.95 27.05
CA ASN A 30 22.09 -4.19 27.06
C ASN A 30 23.25 -4.98 27.71
N THR A 31 24.43 -4.38 27.81
CA THR A 31 25.61 -5.02 28.42
C THR A 31 25.45 -5.34 29.91
N ASP A 32 24.51 -4.70 30.60
CA ASP A 32 24.19 -4.94 32.01
C ASP A 32 23.08 -5.99 32.18
N LEU A 33 22.70 -6.68 31.09
CA LEU A 33 21.62 -7.67 31.03
C LEU A 33 20.23 -7.09 31.40
N LYS A 34 20.05 -5.78 31.23
CA LYS A 34 18.76 -5.11 31.39
C LYS A 34 18.07 -4.94 30.03
N PRO A 35 16.73 -4.88 29.99
CA PRO A 35 16.02 -4.58 28.75
C PRO A 35 16.51 -3.28 28.10
N GLN A 36 16.94 -3.35 26.84
CA GLN A 36 17.20 -2.18 26.02
C GLN A 36 15.87 -1.67 25.49
N ILE A 37 15.44 -0.50 25.98
CA ILE A 37 14.22 0.16 25.52
C ILE A 37 14.58 1.21 24.48
N VAL A 38 13.87 1.21 23.35
CA VAL A 38 13.95 2.25 22.32
C VAL A 38 12.63 2.99 22.32
N THR A 39 12.70 4.32 22.25
CA THR A 39 11.52 5.18 22.20
C THR A 39 11.59 6.07 20.97
N LEU A 40 10.74 5.80 19.97
CA LEU A 40 10.69 6.55 18.72
C LEU A 40 9.73 7.75 18.83
N ARG A 41 10.11 8.70 19.67
CA ARG A 41 9.45 10.02 19.80
C ARG A 41 10.53 11.09 19.83
N GLU A 42 10.14 12.34 19.61
CA GLU A 42 11.07 13.46 19.78
C GLU A 42 11.60 13.57 21.21
N ASP A 43 12.77 14.19 21.34
CA ASP A 43 13.35 14.58 22.63
C ASP A 43 12.39 15.41 23.48
N SER A 44 11.65 16.32 22.85
CA SER A 44 10.62 17.15 23.48
C SER A 44 9.49 16.33 24.12
N GLN A 45 9.28 15.10 23.65
CA GLN A 45 8.28 14.13 24.11
C GLN A 45 8.91 12.95 24.87
N GLY A 46 10.14 13.13 25.37
CA GLY A 46 10.86 12.14 26.18
C GLY A 46 11.31 10.90 25.41
N GLY A 47 11.49 11.01 24.09
CA GLY A 47 12.01 9.94 23.25
C GLY A 47 13.48 10.07 22.89
N LEU A 48 13.94 9.16 22.03
CA LEU A 48 15.31 9.14 21.50
C LEU A 48 15.42 9.82 20.13
N GLY A 49 14.31 10.05 19.45
CA GLY A 49 14.24 10.59 18.12
C GLY A 49 13.10 9.97 17.31
N HIS A 50 12.62 10.67 16.29
CA HIS A 50 11.37 10.31 15.60
C HIS A 50 11.54 9.23 14.51
N HIS A 51 12.65 9.28 13.77
CA HIS A 51 12.99 8.31 12.73
C HIS A 51 14.19 7.47 13.16
N ALA A 52 14.24 6.24 12.66
CA ALA A 52 15.33 5.30 12.90
C ALA A 52 15.95 4.77 11.60
N MET A 53 17.23 4.41 11.68
CA MET A 53 17.91 3.63 10.64
C MET A 53 18.58 2.39 11.22
N LEU A 54 18.70 1.36 10.40
CA LEU A 54 19.38 0.11 10.71
C LEU A 54 20.32 -0.30 9.57
N ALA A 55 21.61 -0.31 9.83
CA ALA A 55 22.60 -0.86 8.92
C ALA A 55 23.09 -2.24 9.39
N GLY A 56 23.57 -3.06 8.47
CA GLY A 56 24.22 -4.31 8.81
C GLY A 56 24.51 -5.17 7.59
N GLY A 57 25.62 -5.91 7.64
CA GLY A 57 25.97 -6.85 6.60
C GLY A 57 24.99 -8.03 6.47
N ILE A 58 25.09 -8.75 5.36
CA ILE A 58 24.29 -9.97 5.11
C ILE A 58 24.52 -10.98 6.24
N GLY A 59 23.42 -11.59 6.73
CA GLY A 59 23.46 -12.62 7.76
C GLY A 59 23.78 -12.12 9.17
N LYS A 60 23.81 -10.80 9.41
CA LYS A 60 24.09 -10.24 10.75
C LYS A 60 22.87 -10.09 11.65
N GLY A 61 21.67 -10.33 11.11
CA GLY A 61 20.41 -10.33 11.84
C GLY A 61 19.47 -9.16 11.52
N LYS A 62 19.74 -8.36 10.47
CA LYS A 62 18.99 -7.13 10.16
C LYS A 62 17.48 -7.37 10.04
N SER A 63 17.09 -8.37 9.26
CA SER A 63 15.67 -8.72 9.05
C SER A 63 15.01 -9.19 10.35
N VAL A 64 15.71 -9.99 11.17
CA VAL A 64 15.22 -10.41 12.49
C VAL A 64 15.04 -9.19 13.40
N THR A 65 15.99 -8.26 13.43
CA THR A 65 15.87 -7.01 14.20
C THR A 65 14.65 -6.19 13.78
N LEU A 66 14.39 -6.04 12.47
CA LEU A 66 13.19 -5.34 11.99
C LEU A 66 11.91 -6.06 12.43
N GLN A 67 11.88 -7.39 12.37
CA GLN A 67 10.74 -8.17 12.86
C GLN A 67 10.54 -7.98 14.37
N SER A 68 11.60 -8.04 15.16
CA SER A 68 11.56 -7.80 16.61
C SER A 68 11.03 -6.41 16.94
N ILE A 69 11.45 -5.37 16.20
CA ILE A 69 10.94 -4.01 16.39
C ILE A 69 9.43 -3.94 16.10
N VAL A 70 8.99 -4.46 14.95
CA VAL A 70 7.58 -4.42 14.55
C VAL A 70 6.72 -5.20 15.54
N LEU A 71 7.15 -6.39 15.94
CA LEU A 71 6.42 -7.23 16.91
C LEU A 71 6.36 -6.59 18.29
N ALA A 72 7.46 -6.03 18.79
CA ALA A 72 7.47 -5.37 20.09
C ALA A 72 6.57 -4.12 20.11
N LEU A 73 6.57 -3.34 19.03
CA LEU A 73 5.65 -2.22 18.85
C LEU A 73 4.19 -2.69 18.76
N ALA A 74 3.89 -3.72 17.97
CA ALA A 74 2.55 -4.28 17.83
C ALA A 74 2.04 -4.88 19.14
N ALA A 75 2.88 -5.58 19.90
CA ALA A 75 2.50 -6.14 21.20
C ALA A 75 2.20 -5.07 22.25
N SER A 76 2.85 -3.90 22.15
CA SER A 76 2.73 -2.82 23.15
C SER A 76 1.71 -1.73 22.79
N ASN A 77 1.15 -1.76 21.57
CA ASN A 77 0.26 -0.71 21.07
C ASN A 77 -0.90 -1.34 20.29
N SER A 78 -2.13 -0.91 20.54
CA SER A 78 -3.30 -1.38 19.79
C SER A 78 -3.27 -0.86 18.34
N PRO A 79 -3.96 -1.54 17.40
CA PRO A 79 -4.09 -1.05 16.01
C PRO A 79 -4.85 0.28 15.92
N ALA A 80 -5.59 0.68 16.96
CA ALA A 80 -6.19 2.01 17.07
C ALA A 80 -5.16 3.12 17.31
N HIS A 81 -3.98 2.79 17.86
CA HIS A 81 -2.95 3.77 18.21
C HIS A 81 -1.73 3.71 17.29
N LEU A 82 -1.47 2.57 16.65
CA LEU A 82 -0.28 2.37 15.82
C LEU A 82 -0.57 1.47 14.61
N ASN A 83 -0.14 1.91 13.44
CA ASN A 83 -0.20 1.18 12.18
C ASN A 83 1.18 1.06 11.53
N PHE A 84 1.36 0.05 10.68
CA PHE A 84 2.56 -0.18 9.90
C PHE A 84 2.29 -0.15 8.41
N VAL A 85 3.23 0.43 7.66
CA VAL A 85 3.47 0.01 6.28
C VAL A 85 4.81 -0.72 6.24
N LEU A 86 4.81 -1.94 5.72
CA LEU A 86 6.01 -2.76 5.61
C LEU A 86 6.39 -2.86 4.12
N ALA A 87 7.61 -2.49 3.80
CA ALA A 87 8.14 -2.56 2.45
C ALA A 87 9.43 -3.39 2.44
N ASP A 88 9.41 -4.52 1.74
CA ASP A 88 10.52 -5.46 1.63
C ASP A 88 11.06 -5.46 0.21
N PHE A 89 12.22 -4.83 0.02
CA PHE A 89 12.83 -4.65 -1.29
C PHE A 89 13.74 -5.82 -1.69
N LYS A 90 13.76 -6.95 -0.94
CA LYS A 90 14.54 -8.15 -1.34
C LYS A 90 13.81 -8.97 -2.39
N GLY A 91 14.52 -9.37 -3.45
CA GLY A 91 14.00 -10.23 -4.53
C GLY A 91 13.96 -11.71 -4.15
N GLY A 92 13.16 -12.08 -3.14
CA GLY A 92 13.06 -13.45 -2.61
C GLY A 92 11.95 -13.60 -1.57
N ALA A 93 12.02 -14.62 -0.71
CA ALA A 93 11.08 -14.80 0.38
C ALA A 93 11.12 -13.57 1.31
N SER A 94 10.00 -12.85 1.39
CA SER A 94 9.92 -11.65 2.22
C SER A 94 9.99 -12.03 3.69
N GLU A 95 11.04 -11.58 4.36
CA GLU A 95 11.22 -11.79 5.80
C GLU A 95 10.15 -11.01 6.58
N LEU A 96 9.79 -9.81 6.12
CA LEU A 96 8.70 -9.04 6.73
C LEU A 96 7.32 -9.62 6.40
N GLY A 97 7.19 -10.45 5.37
CA GLY A 97 5.93 -11.05 4.94
C GLY A 97 5.24 -11.92 5.99
N ARG A 98 5.99 -12.43 6.97
CA ARG A 98 5.43 -13.16 8.12
C ARG A 98 4.53 -12.29 9.01
N LEU A 99 4.74 -10.98 8.97
CA LEU A 99 4.04 -10.00 9.80
C LEU A 99 2.80 -9.42 9.11
N ARG A 100 2.58 -9.72 7.82
CA ARG A 100 1.54 -9.09 6.99
C ARG A 100 0.11 -9.25 7.52
N THR A 101 -0.13 -10.27 8.34
CA THR A 101 -1.45 -10.58 8.89
C THR A 101 -1.71 -9.88 10.24
N LEU A 102 -0.76 -9.10 10.74
CA LEU A 102 -1.02 -8.24 11.90
C LEU A 102 -2.11 -7.21 11.54
N PRO A 103 -3.08 -6.97 12.45
CA PRO A 103 -4.15 -5.99 12.22
C PRO A 103 -3.64 -4.54 12.13
N HIS A 104 -2.41 -4.29 12.60
CA HIS A 104 -1.71 -3.01 12.49
C HIS A 104 -1.18 -2.74 11.07
N VAL A 105 -1.00 -3.77 10.23
CA VAL A 105 -0.38 -3.61 8.91
C VAL A 105 -1.42 -3.11 7.91
N VAL A 106 -1.28 -1.83 7.54
CA VAL A 106 -2.17 -1.12 6.60
C VAL A 106 -1.58 -1.00 5.19
N GLY A 107 -0.42 -1.61 4.97
CA GLY A 107 0.22 -1.67 3.67
C GLY A 107 1.39 -2.66 3.69
N PHE A 108 1.45 -3.51 2.68
CA PHE A 108 2.55 -4.44 2.49
C PHE A 108 3.03 -4.35 1.04
N VAL A 109 4.28 -3.98 0.88
CA VAL A 109 4.88 -3.68 -0.42
C VAL A 109 6.04 -4.64 -0.65
N THR A 110 5.93 -5.45 -1.70
CA THR A 110 6.94 -6.44 -2.09
C THR A 110 7.16 -6.42 -3.59
N ASP A 111 8.28 -7.01 -4.02
CA ASP A 111 8.62 -7.26 -5.41
C ASP A 111 8.48 -6.01 -6.29
N LEU A 112 9.47 -5.14 -6.09
CA LEU A 112 9.35 -3.74 -6.46
C LEU A 112 9.99 -3.51 -7.81
N ASP A 113 9.17 -3.61 -8.85
CA ASP A 113 9.42 -2.92 -10.12
C ASP A 113 9.17 -1.40 -9.96
N GLU A 114 9.47 -0.64 -11.01
CA GLU A 114 9.33 0.81 -11.02
C GLU A 114 7.89 1.28 -10.75
N ALA A 115 6.89 0.57 -11.27
CA ALA A 115 5.49 0.92 -11.10
C ALA A 115 5.04 0.75 -9.64
N TYR A 116 5.47 -0.33 -8.98
CA TYR A 116 5.15 -0.55 -7.56
C TYR A 116 5.82 0.48 -6.63
N VAL A 117 7.08 0.86 -6.90
CA VAL A 117 7.77 1.89 -6.10
C VAL A 117 7.09 3.24 -6.27
N GLU A 118 6.72 3.60 -7.50
CA GLU A 118 6.01 4.85 -7.78
C GLU A 118 4.63 4.89 -7.11
N ARG A 119 3.89 3.78 -7.21
CA ARG A 119 2.60 3.63 -6.54
C ARG A 119 2.72 3.76 -5.02
N PHE A 120 3.74 3.16 -4.42
CA PHE A 120 4.02 3.29 -3.00
C PHE A 120 4.38 4.73 -2.62
N ARG A 121 5.22 5.41 -3.42
CA ARG A 121 5.56 6.83 -3.26
C ARG A 121 4.30 7.70 -3.19
N LEU A 122 3.41 7.56 -4.18
CA LEU A 122 2.17 8.32 -4.29
C LEU A 122 1.24 8.06 -3.10
N ALA A 123 1.13 6.82 -2.63
CA ALA A 123 0.32 6.47 -1.45
C ALA A 123 0.83 7.14 -0.16
N LEU A 124 2.16 7.22 0.02
CA LEU A 124 2.77 7.93 1.15
C LEU A 124 2.54 9.44 1.08
N GLU A 125 2.68 10.05 -0.10
CA GLU A 125 2.37 11.48 -0.31
C GLU A 125 0.91 11.80 -0.01
N GLY A 126 0.01 10.92 -0.46
CA GLY A 126 -1.40 10.98 -0.13
C GLY A 126 -1.67 10.96 1.38
N GLU A 127 -0.97 10.09 2.11
CA GLU A 127 -1.12 10.01 3.56
C GLU A 127 -0.58 11.26 4.28
N VAL A 128 0.58 11.78 3.85
CA VAL A 128 1.12 13.04 4.37
C VAL A 128 0.11 14.18 4.18
N LEU A 129 -0.44 14.32 2.97
CA LEU A 129 -1.42 15.35 2.66
C LEU A 129 -2.70 15.20 3.50
N ARG A 130 -3.23 13.98 3.62
CA ARG A 130 -4.44 13.68 4.40
C ARG A 130 -4.28 14.05 5.87
N ARG A 131 -3.17 13.62 6.50
CA ARG A 131 -2.91 13.93 7.92
C ARG A 131 -2.71 15.42 8.14
N LYS A 132 -2.05 16.10 7.20
CA LYS A 132 -1.87 17.55 7.24
C LYS A 132 -3.21 18.27 7.17
N GLN A 133 -4.08 17.89 6.24
CA GLN A 133 -5.44 18.43 6.14
C GLN A 133 -6.23 18.28 7.45
N ILE A 134 -6.15 17.10 8.09
CA ILE A 134 -6.79 16.88 9.39
C ILE A 134 -6.29 17.89 10.44
N LEU A 135 -4.97 18.08 10.57
CA LEU A 135 -4.41 19.04 11.52
C LEU A 135 -4.75 20.49 11.13
N ASP A 136 -4.69 20.84 9.85
CA ASP A 136 -5.01 22.18 9.34
C ASP A 136 -6.50 22.55 9.54
N ASP A 137 -7.41 21.56 9.55
CA ASP A 137 -8.84 21.76 9.82
C ASP A 137 -9.18 21.86 11.32
N THR A 138 -8.23 21.58 12.22
CA THR A 138 -8.47 21.63 13.69
C THR A 138 -9.00 22.97 14.23
N PRO A 139 -8.68 24.16 13.68
CA PRO A 139 -9.31 25.40 14.12
C PRO A 139 -10.84 25.41 13.96
N ARG A 140 -11.37 24.72 12.95
CA ARG A 140 -12.82 24.62 12.72
C ARG A 140 -13.50 23.73 13.76
N THR A 141 -12.83 22.65 14.15
CA THR A 141 -13.37 21.64 15.08
C THR A 141 -13.13 22.00 16.55
N PHE A 142 -11.96 22.55 16.89
CA PHE A 142 -11.50 22.79 18.26
C PHE A 142 -11.39 24.27 18.64
N GLY A 143 -11.63 25.20 17.71
CA GLY A 143 -11.50 26.64 17.95
C GLY A 143 -10.06 27.14 18.11
N ARG A 144 -9.06 26.27 17.92
CA ARG A 144 -7.63 26.58 17.93
C ARG A 144 -6.86 25.67 17.00
N GLN A 145 -5.69 26.11 16.56
CA GLN A 145 -4.76 25.24 15.84
C GLN A 145 -4.18 24.19 16.81
N ILE A 146 -4.25 22.93 16.41
CA ILE A 146 -3.50 21.84 17.04
C ILE A 146 -2.25 21.57 16.18
N PRO A 147 -1.04 21.64 16.74
CA PRO A 147 0.19 21.61 15.96
C PRO A 147 0.71 20.21 15.62
N ASN A 148 0.26 19.17 16.32
CA ASN A 148 0.80 17.82 16.15
C ASN A 148 -0.20 16.72 16.55
N ILE A 149 0.11 15.49 16.12
CA ILE A 149 -0.68 14.29 16.38
C ILE A 149 -0.86 13.97 17.87
N TYR A 150 0.13 14.25 18.72
CA TYR A 150 0.07 13.91 20.15
C TYR A 150 -1.01 14.75 20.85
N GLU A 151 -1.07 16.05 20.55
CA GLU A 151 -2.13 16.92 21.05
C GLU A 151 -3.49 16.58 20.42
N TYR A 152 -3.52 16.26 19.13
CA TYR A 152 -4.74 15.87 18.43
C TYR A 152 -5.36 14.62 19.07
N ASN A 153 -4.59 13.54 19.20
CA ASN A 153 -5.05 12.27 19.76
C ASN A 153 -5.45 12.36 21.25
N ARG A 154 -4.93 13.34 21.99
CA ARG A 154 -5.37 13.62 23.37
C ARG A 154 -6.69 14.39 23.44
N ALA A 155 -7.09 15.05 22.36
CA ALA A 155 -8.26 15.95 22.33
C ALA A 155 -9.50 15.31 21.70
N VAL A 156 -9.34 14.20 20.97
CA VAL A 156 -10.42 13.49 20.26
C VAL A 156 -10.96 12.30 21.03
N ALA A 157 -12.13 11.81 20.63
CA ALA A 157 -12.67 10.53 21.08
C ALA A 157 -11.84 9.35 20.53
N PRO A 158 -11.86 8.17 21.19
CA PRO A 158 -11.10 7.00 20.77
C PRO A 158 -11.29 6.59 19.30
N GLU A 159 -12.50 6.75 18.76
CA GLU A 159 -12.86 6.38 17.39
C GLU A 159 -12.29 7.36 16.33
N GLU A 160 -11.92 8.56 16.76
CA GLU A 160 -11.36 9.62 15.93
C GLU A 160 -9.82 9.71 16.05
N ILE A 161 -9.21 8.89 16.90
CA ILE A 161 -7.75 8.81 17.04
C ILE A 161 -7.14 8.52 15.67
N MET A 162 -6.10 9.29 15.36
CA MET A 162 -5.25 9.05 14.21
C MET A 162 -4.07 8.18 14.64
N PRO A 163 -3.97 6.90 14.20
CA PRO A 163 -2.87 6.03 14.61
C PRO A 163 -1.51 6.58 14.15
N HIS A 164 -0.47 6.44 14.96
CA HIS A 164 0.91 6.64 14.51
C HIS A 164 1.19 5.70 13.35
N LEU A 165 1.90 6.16 12.32
CA LEU A 165 2.26 5.33 11.17
C LEU A 165 3.75 5.05 11.18
N VAL A 166 4.14 3.78 11.25
CA VAL A 166 5.54 3.36 11.14
C VAL A 166 5.77 2.73 9.78
N VAL A 167 6.52 3.41 8.93
CA VAL A 167 6.90 2.91 7.61
C VAL A 167 8.27 2.23 7.71
N VAL A 168 8.27 0.91 7.61
CA VAL A 168 9.47 0.07 7.68
C VAL A 168 9.89 -0.31 6.28
N ILE A 169 11.12 0.03 5.91
CA ILE A 169 11.65 -0.18 4.56
C ILE A 169 12.95 -1.00 4.66
N ASP A 170 12.91 -2.30 4.32
CA ASP A 170 14.09 -3.16 4.23
C ASP A 170 14.80 -3.00 2.89
N GLU A 171 16.12 -2.77 2.87
CA GLU A 171 16.89 -2.45 1.65
C GLU A 171 16.40 -1.18 0.92
N PHE A 172 16.21 -0.11 1.68
CA PHE A 172 15.83 1.22 1.19
C PHE A 172 16.64 1.72 -0.02
N ALA A 173 17.93 1.37 -0.07
CA ALA A 173 18.81 1.67 -1.19
C ALA A 173 18.24 1.23 -2.56
N LYS A 174 17.53 0.09 -2.61
CA LYS A 174 16.93 -0.42 -3.84
C LYS A 174 15.78 0.47 -4.30
N ALA A 175 14.96 0.96 -3.37
CA ALA A 175 13.86 1.88 -3.66
C ALA A 175 14.35 3.14 -4.40
N ILE A 176 15.41 3.76 -3.88
CA ILE A 176 16.00 4.97 -4.49
C ILE A 176 16.58 4.66 -5.88
N ARG A 177 17.24 3.51 -6.05
CA ARG A 177 17.84 3.15 -7.34
C ARG A 177 16.78 2.89 -8.42
N ILE A 178 15.63 2.35 -8.04
CA ILE A 178 14.50 2.15 -8.95
C ILE A 178 13.85 3.49 -9.28
N ASN A 179 13.59 4.32 -8.27
CA ASN A 179 12.90 5.59 -8.43
C ASN A 179 13.59 6.69 -7.61
N ALA A 180 14.33 7.56 -8.32
CA ALA A 180 15.05 8.67 -7.69
C ALA A 180 14.14 9.71 -7.03
N HIS A 181 12.87 9.81 -7.46
CA HIS A 181 11.88 10.69 -6.82
C HIS A 181 11.46 10.18 -5.45
N PHE A 182 11.55 8.87 -5.18
CA PHE A 182 11.26 8.29 -3.86
C PHE A 182 12.14 8.91 -2.77
N LYS A 183 13.42 9.16 -3.06
CA LYS A 183 14.34 9.85 -2.14
C LYS A 183 13.82 11.24 -1.77
N LYS A 184 13.32 12.00 -2.75
CA LYS A 184 12.81 13.36 -2.52
C LYS A 184 11.59 13.36 -1.61
N THR A 185 10.65 12.44 -1.82
CA THR A 185 9.47 12.26 -0.95
C THR A 185 9.90 11.92 0.49
N VAL A 186 10.83 10.99 0.65
CA VAL A 186 11.34 10.62 1.99
C VAL A 186 12.02 11.81 2.66
N ASP A 187 12.93 12.52 1.97
CA ASP A 187 13.68 13.63 2.55
C ASP A 187 12.77 14.83 2.86
N ASN A 188 11.98 15.30 1.90
CA ASN A 188 11.28 16.59 2.00
C ASN A 188 9.92 16.48 2.68
N ASP A 189 9.17 15.40 2.42
CA ASP A 189 7.79 15.30 2.90
C ASP A 189 7.75 14.55 4.22
N ILE A 190 8.48 13.43 4.32
CA ILE A 190 8.40 12.58 5.52
C ILE A 190 9.42 13.00 6.58
N THR A 191 10.71 13.13 6.27
CA THR A 191 11.68 13.43 7.35
C THR A 191 11.56 14.85 7.90
N ALA A 192 11.04 15.79 7.12
CA ALA A 192 10.82 17.16 7.56
C ALA A 192 9.48 17.37 8.28
N GLN A 193 8.37 16.79 7.79
CA GLN A 193 7.02 17.05 8.31
C GLN A 193 6.43 15.86 9.09
N GLY A 194 6.98 14.66 8.94
CA GLY A 194 6.45 13.43 9.52
C GLY A 194 6.38 13.44 11.05
N ARG A 195 7.17 14.28 11.71
CA ARG A 195 7.14 14.46 13.17
C ARG A 195 5.78 14.93 13.69
N ALA A 196 5.29 16.06 13.18
CA ALA A 196 4.00 16.62 13.55
C ALA A 196 2.84 15.69 13.14
N LEU A 197 2.99 14.97 12.02
CA LEU A 197 1.98 14.08 11.45
C LEU A 197 1.97 12.66 12.05
N GLY A 198 2.92 12.33 12.94
CA GLY A 198 3.06 10.98 13.51
C GLY A 198 3.43 9.90 12.49
N ILE A 199 4.16 10.27 11.44
CA ILE A 199 4.71 9.34 10.43
C ILE A 199 6.18 9.10 10.77
N HIS A 200 6.51 7.89 11.21
CA HIS A 200 7.83 7.43 11.59
C HIS A 200 8.44 6.60 10.46
N LEU A 201 9.76 6.68 10.30
CA LEU A 201 10.50 5.88 9.32
C LEU A 201 11.45 4.95 10.06
N ILE A 202 11.50 3.69 9.62
CA ILE A 202 12.55 2.74 10.00
C ILE A 202 13.18 2.25 8.69
N LEU A 203 14.34 2.82 8.36
CA LEU A 203 15.02 2.53 7.10
C LEU A 203 16.15 1.52 7.32
N SER A 204 16.24 0.52 6.46
CA SER A 204 17.30 -0.48 6.51
C SER A 204 18.17 -0.45 5.25
N THR A 205 19.47 -0.72 5.40
CA THR A 205 20.39 -0.96 4.27
C THR A 205 21.46 -1.98 4.61
N GLN A 206 22.04 -2.61 3.58
CA GLN A 206 23.27 -3.39 3.71
C GLN A 206 24.53 -2.54 3.68
N LYS A 207 24.55 -1.47 2.87
CA LYS A 207 25.73 -0.59 2.72
C LYS A 207 25.42 0.76 3.34
N ALA A 208 26.24 1.18 4.30
CA ALA A 208 26.02 2.40 5.05
C ALA A 208 26.00 3.66 4.16
N GLN A 209 26.78 3.67 3.08
CA GLN A 209 26.84 4.75 2.09
C GLN A 209 25.48 5.11 1.50
N ASP A 210 24.55 4.15 1.42
CA ASP A 210 23.20 4.42 0.88
C ASP A 210 22.38 5.38 1.79
N PHE A 211 22.82 5.65 3.03
CA PHE A 211 22.20 6.64 3.93
C PHE A 211 22.80 8.04 3.84
N GLU A 212 23.79 8.26 2.97
CA GLU A 212 24.40 9.57 2.81
C GLU A 212 23.35 10.61 2.34
N GLY A 213 23.32 11.77 3.00
CA GLY A 213 22.31 12.81 2.80
C GLY A 213 21.03 12.67 3.66
N ILE A 214 20.50 11.46 3.86
CA ILE A 214 19.24 11.26 4.60
C ILE A 214 19.48 11.19 6.12
N ARG A 215 20.66 10.70 6.53
CA ARG A 215 21.04 10.51 7.93
C ARG A 215 20.99 11.78 8.81
N LEU A 216 20.98 12.97 8.19
CA LEU A 216 20.94 14.24 8.91
C LEU A 216 19.63 14.42 9.69
N ASN A 217 18.52 13.86 9.19
CA ASN A 217 17.20 13.96 9.81
C ASN A 217 16.82 12.72 10.63
N ILE A 218 17.75 11.76 10.78
CA ILE A 218 17.53 10.49 11.49
C ILE A 218 18.44 10.45 12.73
N GLU A 219 17.82 10.63 13.90
CA GLU A 219 18.48 10.71 15.20
C GLU A 219 18.80 9.34 15.79
N VAL A 220 17.92 8.35 15.59
CA VAL A 220 18.09 6.99 16.13
C VAL A 220 18.83 6.15 15.09
N ARG A 221 20.10 5.85 15.36
CA ARG A 221 20.95 5.10 14.44
C ARG A 221 21.34 3.78 15.06
N MET A 222 20.98 2.70 14.41
CA MET A 222 21.36 1.36 14.80
C MET A 222 22.26 0.74 13.75
N SER A 223 23.26 -0.02 14.18
CA SER A 223 24.07 -0.82 13.29
C SER A 223 24.37 -2.16 13.91
N MET A 224 24.14 -3.21 13.13
CA MET A 224 24.76 -4.50 13.35
C MET A 224 26.19 -4.47 12.77
N GLN A 225 26.86 -5.62 12.76
CA GLN A 225 28.20 -5.69 12.19
C GLN A 225 28.19 -5.29 10.70
N VAL A 226 28.99 -4.29 10.35
CA VAL A 226 29.25 -3.87 8.96
C VAL A 226 30.60 -4.40 8.50
N GLN A 227 30.84 -4.43 7.19
CA GLN A 227 32.04 -5.06 6.64
C GLN A 227 33.30 -4.21 6.81
N THR A 228 33.17 -2.88 6.72
CA THR A 228 34.31 -1.95 6.66
C THR A 228 34.21 -0.89 7.75
N THR A 229 35.35 -0.34 8.16
CA THR A 229 35.40 0.79 9.11
C THR A 229 34.81 2.04 8.48
N GLU A 230 34.94 2.23 7.17
CA GLU A 230 34.30 3.30 6.40
C GLU A 230 32.77 3.26 6.58
N ASP A 231 32.14 2.09 6.44
CA ASP A 231 30.69 1.96 6.64
C ASP A 231 30.29 2.32 8.08
N SER A 232 31.08 1.88 9.06
CA SER A 232 30.86 2.22 10.47
C SER A 232 30.97 3.74 10.72
N ARG A 233 31.93 4.41 10.08
CA ARG A 233 32.12 5.87 10.16
C ARG A 233 30.98 6.64 9.52
N VAL A 234 30.39 6.16 8.43
CA VAL A 234 29.21 6.80 7.81
C VAL A 234 28.04 6.86 8.80
N ILE A 235 27.81 5.79 9.56
CA ILE A 235 26.69 5.68 10.50
C ILE A 235 26.98 6.45 11.81
N PHE A 236 28.13 6.16 12.43
CA PHE A 236 28.42 6.60 13.80
C PHE A 236 29.56 7.61 13.94
N GLY A 237 30.34 7.83 12.88
CA GLY A 237 31.61 8.57 12.96
C GLY A 237 32.73 7.81 13.68
N ARG A 238 32.60 6.49 13.87
CA ARG A 238 33.53 5.62 14.60
C ARG A 238 33.66 4.26 13.92
N ASP A 239 34.66 3.48 14.31
CA ASP A 239 34.98 2.18 13.70
C ASP A 239 34.28 1.00 14.42
N ASP A 240 33.52 1.30 15.48
CA ASP A 240 33.03 0.35 16.46
C ASP A 240 32.09 -0.73 15.86
N ALA A 241 31.25 -0.38 14.88
CA ALA A 241 30.33 -1.35 14.27
C ALA A 241 31.06 -2.41 13.42
N ALA A 242 32.22 -2.07 12.86
CA ALA A 242 33.05 -3.00 12.10
C ALA A 242 33.96 -3.84 13.02
N THR A 243 34.47 -3.21 14.09
CA THR A 243 35.57 -3.76 14.89
C THR A 243 35.14 -4.42 16.20
N LYS A 244 34.06 -3.95 16.84
CA LYS A 244 33.63 -4.42 18.18
C LYS A 244 32.49 -5.44 18.12
N LEU A 245 31.63 -5.37 17.10
CA LEU A 245 30.55 -6.34 16.92
C LEU A 245 31.11 -7.63 16.33
N THR A 246 30.92 -8.75 17.02
CA THR A 246 31.55 -10.04 16.65
C THR A 246 30.55 -11.16 16.40
N ARG A 247 29.36 -11.08 16.99
CA ARG A 247 28.31 -12.10 16.88
C ARG A 247 27.07 -11.53 16.17
N ALA A 248 26.34 -12.38 15.47
CA ALA A 248 25.05 -12.00 14.90
C ALA A 248 24.06 -11.61 16.01
N GLY A 249 23.22 -10.62 15.75
CA GLY A 249 22.30 -10.07 16.75
C GLY A 249 22.92 -9.03 17.70
N GLN A 250 24.26 -8.91 17.77
CA GLN A 250 24.86 -7.76 18.46
C GLN A 250 24.65 -6.49 17.61
N ALA A 251 24.27 -5.41 18.26
CA ALA A 251 24.05 -4.13 17.64
C ALA A 251 24.58 -2.98 18.51
N LEU A 252 24.89 -1.87 17.86
CA LEU A 252 25.16 -0.59 18.49
C LEU A 252 23.97 0.34 18.24
N LEU A 253 23.62 1.12 19.25
CA LEU A 253 22.63 2.19 19.21
C LEU A 253 23.35 3.52 19.45
N GLN A 254 23.25 4.44 18.50
CA GLN A 254 23.64 5.84 18.66
C GLN A 254 22.39 6.71 18.59
N VAL A 255 22.31 7.70 19.48
CA VAL A 255 21.24 8.70 19.45
C VAL A 255 21.82 10.10 19.38
N GLY A 256 21.41 10.87 18.36
CA GLY A 256 21.88 12.22 18.11
C GLY A 256 23.40 12.30 17.99
N ASN A 257 24.00 13.39 18.48
CA ASN A 257 25.46 13.57 18.52
C ASN A 257 26.10 12.85 19.73
N ASN A 258 25.99 11.51 19.79
CA ASN A 258 26.48 10.67 20.91
C ASN A 258 25.83 10.93 22.27
N ARG A 259 24.57 11.39 22.30
CA ARG A 259 23.82 11.46 23.57
C ARG A 259 23.65 10.07 24.20
N VAL A 260 23.43 9.07 23.34
CA VAL A 260 23.47 7.65 23.70
C VAL A 260 24.41 6.96 22.73
N PHE A 261 25.26 6.07 23.24
CA PHE A 261 26.09 5.17 22.44
C PHE A 261 26.29 3.85 23.18
N GLU A 262 25.44 2.87 22.89
CA GLU A 262 25.34 1.64 23.67
C GLU A 262 25.42 0.40 22.77
N MET A 263 26.01 -0.67 23.30
CA MET A 263 25.96 -2.00 22.68
C MET A 263 24.86 -2.82 23.34
N PHE A 264 24.09 -3.54 22.53
CA PHE A 264 23.04 -4.42 23.01
C PHE A 264 22.94 -5.68 22.13
N GLN A 265 22.29 -6.70 22.67
CA GLN A 265 21.96 -7.93 21.99
C GLN A 265 20.48 -7.91 21.64
N VAL A 266 20.16 -8.00 20.35
CA VAL A 266 18.78 -8.01 19.84
C VAL A 266 18.08 -9.31 20.23
N ALA A 267 16.80 -9.21 20.63
CA ALA A 267 15.92 -10.34 20.88
C ALA A 267 15.57 -11.05 19.56
N ARG A 268 15.51 -12.39 19.57
CA ARG A 268 15.17 -13.20 18.40
C ARG A 268 13.69 -13.53 18.40
N THR A 269 13.10 -13.57 17.22
CA THR A 269 11.68 -13.92 17.00
C THR A 269 11.53 -15.13 16.07
N ASP A 270 12.63 -15.63 15.53
CA ASP A 270 12.72 -16.71 14.56
C ASP A 270 12.94 -18.10 15.21
N ILE A 271 12.90 -18.17 16.54
CA ILE A 271 13.02 -19.42 17.29
C ILE A 271 11.68 -20.15 17.38
N PRO A 272 11.66 -21.50 17.44
CA PRO A 272 10.43 -22.27 17.65
C PRO A 272 9.74 -21.87 18.96
N TYR A 273 8.41 -21.73 18.91
CA TYR A 273 7.61 -21.48 20.10
C TYR A 273 7.50 -22.74 20.95
N VAL A 274 7.73 -22.58 22.26
CA VAL A 274 7.51 -23.61 23.28
C VAL A 274 6.53 -23.08 24.32
N PRO A 275 5.33 -23.69 24.43
CA PRO A 275 4.34 -23.29 25.43
C PRO A 275 4.87 -23.41 26.86
N GLU A 276 4.37 -22.56 27.75
CA GLU A 276 4.67 -22.67 29.17
C GLU A 276 4.27 -24.04 29.74
N GLY A 277 5.15 -24.63 30.55
CA GLY A 277 4.93 -25.95 31.15
C GLY A 277 5.26 -27.14 30.23
N ALA A 278 5.64 -26.91 28.97
CA ALA A 278 6.01 -27.97 28.02
C ALA A 278 7.44 -28.54 28.20
N GLY A 279 8.13 -28.15 29.27
CA GLY A 279 9.55 -28.47 29.53
C GLY A 279 10.50 -27.45 28.89
N ASN A 280 11.68 -27.27 29.48
CA ASN A 280 12.70 -26.37 28.93
C ASN A 280 13.16 -26.85 27.55
N ILE A 281 13.34 -25.91 26.62
CA ILE A 281 14.29 -26.13 25.54
C ILE A 281 15.65 -26.14 26.22
N ASP A 282 16.35 -27.28 26.20
CA ASP A 282 17.79 -27.29 26.43
C ASP A 282 18.43 -26.60 25.22
N LEU A 283 18.42 -25.27 25.21
CA LEU A 283 19.30 -24.47 24.40
C LEU A 283 20.70 -24.72 24.97
N VAL A 284 21.36 -25.78 24.51
CA VAL A 284 22.76 -25.98 24.84
C VAL A 284 23.52 -24.77 24.33
N ASP A 285 24.02 -23.93 25.24
CA ASP A 285 24.72 -22.70 24.87
C ASP A 285 25.83 -22.99 23.84
N ASP A 286 26.05 -22.07 22.89
CA ASP A 286 27.21 -22.14 21.99
C ASP A 286 28.48 -22.01 22.84
N PHE A 287 29.12 -23.14 23.12
CA PHE A 287 30.39 -23.17 23.83
C PHE A 287 31.49 -23.69 22.91
N THR A 288 32.63 -23.00 22.97
CA THR A 288 33.84 -23.41 22.25
C THR A 288 34.89 -23.80 23.27
N ILE A 289 35.26 -25.08 23.30
CA ILE A 289 36.40 -25.56 24.08
C ILE A 289 37.67 -25.20 23.32
N ARG A 290 38.53 -24.42 23.97
CA ARG A 290 39.83 -24.01 23.42
C ARG A 290 40.97 -24.50 24.31
N GLN A 291 41.98 -25.10 23.71
CA GLN A 291 43.28 -25.30 24.34
C GLN A 291 44.08 -24.01 24.23
N ILE A 292 44.71 -23.59 25.33
CA ILE A 292 45.67 -22.49 25.34
C ILE A 292 47.06 -23.12 25.42
N ALA A 293 47.85 -22.97 24.36
CA ALA A 293 49.23 -23.43 24.37
C ALA A 293 50.10 -22.54 25.29
N PRO A 294 51.28 -23.03 25.74
CA PRO A 294 52.18 -22.27 26.61
C PRO A 294 52.62 -20.90 26.04
N ASN A 295 52.55 -20.72 24.73
CA ASN A 295 52.82 -19.44 24.03
C ASN A 295 51.59 -18.51 23.93
N GLY A 296 50.48 -18.82 24.61
CA GLY A 296 49.22 -18.06 24.59
C GLY A 296 48.35 -18.30 23.35
N ARG A 297 48.79 -19.14 22.39
CA ARG A 297 48.02 -19.43 21.18
C ARG A 297 46.80 -20.28 21.51
N ARG A 298 45.61 -19.84 21.08
CA ARG A 298 44.34 -20.52 21.33
C ARG A 298 44.00 -21.46 20.18
N HIS A 299 43.97 -22.76 20.43
CA HIS A 299 43.53 -23.79 19.49
C HIS A 299 42.10 -24.21 19.82
N THR A 300 41.19 -24.15 18.85
CA THR A 300 39.82 -24.61 19.05
C THR A 300 39.80 -26.13 18.98
N LEU A 301 39.47 -26.80 20.08
CA LEU A 301 39.37 -28.25 20.16
C LEU A 301 37.99 -28.73 19.75
N TYR A 302 36.97 -28.01 20.22
CA TYR A 302 35.58 -28.34 19.98
C TYR A 302 34.77 -27.05 19.90
N LYS A 303 33.88 -26.99 18.92
CA LYS A 303 32.90 -25.92 18.80
C LYS A 303 31.52 -26.56 18.83
N HIS A 304 30.86 -26.46 19.98
CA HIS A 304 29.47 -26.86 20.09
C HIS A 304 28.62 -25.80 19.39
N ARG A 305 28.12 -26.10 18.19
CA ARG A 305 27.03 -25.30 17.65
C ARG A 305 25.74 -25.87 18.22
N PRO A 306 24.87 -25.08 18.85
CA PRO A 306 23.57 -25.55 19.27
C PRO A 306 22.89 -26.20 18.08
N GLN A 307 22.70 -27.51 18.14
CA GLN A 307 21.62 -28.15 17.39
C GLN A 307 20.41 -28.02 18.31
N MET A 308 19.37 -27.31 17.84
CA MET A 308 18.09 -27.39 18.50
C MET A 308 17.66 -28.85 18.50
N GLN A 309 17.78 -29.52 19.65
CA GLN A 309 17.01 -30.73 19.89
C GLN A 309 15.58 -30.25 20.10
N ILE A 310 14.83 -30.26 19.00
CA ILE A 310 13.38 -30.08 19.01
C ILE A 310 12.86 -31.23 19.88
N THR A 311 12.54 -30.95 21.15
CA THR A 311 11.77 -31.88 21.98
C THR A 311 10.42 -32.12 21.30
N ASP A 312 9.78 -33.26 21.56
CA ASP A 312 8.47 -33.63 20.96
C ASP A 312 7.35 -32.58 21.22
N HIS A 313 7.61 -31.55 22.03
CA HIS A 313 6.69 -30.50 22.42
C HIS A 313 6.88 -29.14 21.72
N ALA A 314 7.97 -28.95 20.96
CA ALA A 314 8.18 -27.69 20.23
C ALA A 314 7.22 -27.57 19.04
N SER A 315 6.53 -26.44 18.95
CA SER A 315 5.59 -26.20 17.85
C SER A 315 6.36 -26.05 16.53
N ARG A 316 5.76 -26.44 15.40
CA ARG A 316 6.32 -26.15 14.06
C ARG A 316 6.37 -24.64 13.75
N LEU A 317 5.73 -23.81 14.56
CA LEU A 317 5.66 -22.37 14.41
C LEU A 317 6.76 -21.70 15.24
N SER A 318 7.25 -20.59 14.71
CA SER A 318 8.11 -19.66 15.43
C SER A 318 7.33 -18.82 16.45
N GLU A 319 8.02 -18.27 17.45
CA GLU A 319 7.44 -17.32 18.41
C GLU A 319 6.78 -16.13 17.70
N ALA A 320 7.42 -15.60 16.64
CA ALA A 320 6.83 -14.56 15.79
C ALA A 320 5.45 -14.95 15.28
N GLU A 321 5.32 -16.14 14.67
CA GLU A 321 4.07 -16.58 14.06
C GLU A 321 2.97 -16.81 15.10
N VAL A 322 3.35 -17.31 16.28
CA VAL A 322 2.40 -17.51 17.38
C VAL A 322 1.91 -16.17 17.93
N LEU A 323 2.81 -15.19 18.11
CA LEU A 323 2.44 -13.85 18.56
C LEU A 323 1.59 -13.10 17.53
N VAL A 324 1.93 -13.19 16.24
CA VAL A 324 1.13 -12.59 15.16
C VAL A 324 -0.29 -13.14 15.16
N ARG A 325 -0.45 -14.47 15.27
CA ARG A 325 -1.78 -15.11 15.35
C ARG A 325 -2.53 -14.67 16.60
N HIS A 326 -1.87 -14.66 17.75
CA HIS A 326 -2.48 -14.23 19.00
C HIS A 326 -3.02 -12.80 18.92
N ILE A 327 -2.23 -11.86 18.40
CA ILE A 327 -2.64 -10.46 18.20
C ILE A 327 -3.80 -10.37 17.20
N ALA A 328 -3.72 -11.08 16.08
CA ALA A 328 -4.77 -11.07 15.06
C ALA A 328 -6.11 -11.59 15.62
N ASP A 329 -6.09 -12.74 16.30
CA ASP A 329 -7.26 -13.35 16.92
C ASP A 329 -7.87 -12.44 18.00
N TYR A 330 -7.01 -11.82 18.84
CA TYR A 330 -7.45 -10.89 19.87
C TYR A 330 -8.19 -9.67 19.28
N CYS A 331 -7.66 -9.12 18.18
CA CYS A 331 -8.18 -7.90 17.58
C CYS A 331 -9.42 -8.12 16.70
N GLN A 332 -9.60 -9.31 16.11
CA GLN A 332 -10.65 -9.60 15.12
C GLN A 332 -12.07 -9.21 15.57
N THR A 333 -12.35 -9.26 16.88
CA THR A 333 -13.66 -8.94 17.47
C THR A 333 -13.69 -7.64 18.27
N ARG A 334 -12.55 -6.98 18.47
CA ARG A 334 -12.39 -5.81 19.35
C ARG A 334 -12.09 -4.52 18.61
N TYR A 335 -11.45 -4.62 17.45
CA TYR A 335 -11.04 -3.46 16.67
C TYR A 335 -11.66 -3.51 15.28
N ALA A 336 -12.13 -2.36 14.81
CA ALA A 336 -12.52 -2.22 13.42
C ALA A 336 -11.28 -2.38 12.51
N PRO A 337 -11.43 -2.95 11.30
CA PRO A 337 -10.36 -2.97 10.31
C PRO A 337 -9.82 -1.56 10.07
N THR A 338 -8.50 -1.43 10.13
CA THR A 338 -7.81 -0.15 9.92
C THR A 338 -7.83 0.22 8.44
N ARG A 339 -7.84 1.53 8.16
CA ARG A 339 -7.78 2.05 6.79
C ARG A 339 -6.50 1.60 6.12
N THR A 340 -6.62 0.92 4.98
CA THR A 340 -5.48 0.54 4.14
C THR A 340 -4.88 1.77 3.43
N ILE A 341 -3.58 1.95 3.54
CA ILE A 341 -2.83 3.03 2.86
C ILE A 341 -2.31 2.54 1.51
N CYS A 342 -1.74 1.34 1.48
CA CYS A 342 -1.26 0.71 0.24
C CYS A 342 -2.22 -0.39 -0.16
N LEU A 343 -3.20 -0.06 -1.00
CA LEU A 343 -4.10 -1.04 -1.61
C LEU A 343 -3.30 -2.06 -2.42
N PRO A 344 -3.79 -3.29 -2.64
CA PRO A 344 -3.17 -4.20 -3.60
C PRO A 344 -3.16 -3.56 -5.00
N PRO A 345 -2.20 -3.91 -5.89
CA PRO A 345 -2.25 -3.46 -7.28
C PRO A 345 -3.57 -3.85 -7.95
N LEU A 346 -3.92 -3.16 -9.04
CA LEU A 346 -5.06 -3.59 -9.84
C LEU A 346 -4.88 -5.05 -10.25
N PRO A 347 -5.94 -5.86 -10.13
CA PRO A 347 -5.85 -7.25 -10.50
C PRO A 347 -5.75 -7.36 -12.04
N PRO A 348 -5.22 -8.47 -12.57
CA PRO A 348 -5.09 -8.63 -14.01
C PRO A 348 -6.44 -8.54 -14.71
N ALA A 349 -6.47 -8.02 -15.94
CA ALA A 349 -7.71 -7.73 -16.67
C ALA A 349 -8.66 -8.94 -16.77
N GLU A 350 -8.11 -10.15 -16.89
CA GLU A 350 -8.88 -11.42 -16.95
C GLU A 350 -9.74 -11.68 -15.71
N SER A 351 -9.36 -11.09 -14.57
CA SER A 351 -10.09 -11.21 -13.30
C SER A 351 -11.11 -10.11 -13.06
N MET A 352 -11.32 -9.21 -14.04
CA MET A 352 -12.24 -8.08 -13.93
C MET A 352 -13.19 -8.01 -15.15
N PRO A 353 -14.19 -8.91 -15.24
CA PRO A 353 -15.16 -8.84 -16.32
C PRO A 353 -16.05 -7.61 -16.17
N VAL A 354 -16.38 -6.98 -17.29
CA VAL A 354 -17.19 -5.74 -17.33
C VAL A 354 -18.56 -5.88 -16.65
N PHE A 355 -19.15 -7.07 -16.71
CA PHE A 355 -20.44 -7.36 -16.07
C PHE A 355 -20.37 -7.31 -14.54
N ASP A 356 -19.24 -7.67 -13.93
CA ASP A 356 -19.06 -7.55 -12.47
C ASP A 356 -18.98 -6.09 -12.05
N LEU A 357 -18.38 -5.23 -12.88
CA LEU A 357 -18.36 -3.78 -12.65
C LEU A 357 -19.76 -3.18 -12.78
N LEU A 358 -20.54 -3.63 -13.77
CA LEU A 358 -21.92 -3.20 -13.98
C LEU A 358 -22.83 -3.55 -12.79
N GLN A 359 -22.70 -4.74 -12.22
CA GLN A 359 -23.50 -5.17 -11.06
C GLN A 359 -23.21 -4.39 -9.79
N LYS A 360 -21.97 -3.89 -9.63
CA LYS A 360 -21.55 -3.12 -8.45
C LYS A 360 -22.01 -1.65 -8.49
N GLN A 361 -22.63 -1.21 -9.58
CA GLN A 361 -23.07 0.18 -9.77
C GLN A 361 -24.56 0.37 -9.47
N HIS A 362 -24.92 1.56 -8.99
CA HIS A 362 -26.33 1.91 -8.76
C HIS A 362 -27.09 2.01 -10.09
N PRO A 363 -28.21 1.29 -10.27
CA PRO A 363 -28.99 1.27 -11.51
C PRO A 363 -29.71 2.59 -11.82
N ALA A 364 -29.62 3.59 -10.93
CA ALA A 364 -30.36 4.85 -11.06
C ALA A 364 -29.86 5.77 -12.21
N VAL A 365 -28.75 5.43 -12.87
CA VAL A 365 -28.07 6.32 -13.84
C VAL A 365 -27.98 5.75 -15.26
N PHE A 366 -28.40 4.50 -15.47
CA PHE A 366 -28.43 3.82 -16.78
C PHE A 366 -29.63 2.86 -16.87
N CYS A 367 -29.88 2.28 -18.06
CA CYS A 367 -30.94 1.32 -18.34
C CYS A 367 -30.31 -0.07 -18.53
N PRO A 368 -30.09 -0.85 -17.45
CA PRO A 368 -29.37 -2.12 -17.57
C PRO A 368 -30.19 -3.15 -18.36
N TRP A 369 -29.52 -3.89 -19.24
CA TRP A 369 -30.13 -5.05 -19.88
C TRP A 369 -30.37 -6.17 -18.87
N GLN A 370 -31.58 -6.70 -18.85
CA GLN A 370 -31.97 -7.83 -18.03
C GLN A 370 -32.34 -9.02 -18.91
N ARG A 371 -31.90 -10.22 -18.52
CA ARG A 371 -32.12 -11.44 -19.31
C ARG A 371 -33.60 -11.76 -19.54
N GLN A 372 -34.47 -11.44 -18.58
CA GLN A 372 -35.90 -11.79 -18.64
C GLN A 372 -36.76 -10.73 -19.34
N SER A 373 -36.41 -9.45 -19.18
CA SER A 373 -37.22 -8.30 -19.58
C SER A 373 -36.56 -7.41 -20.64
N GLY A 374 -35.30 -7.67 -21.00
CA GLY A 374 -34.53 -6.80 -21.89
C GLY A 374 -34.18 -5.47 -21.22
N TRP A 375 -34.18 -4.38 -21.99
CA TRP A 375 -34.02 -3.03 -21.46
C TRP A 375 -35.37 -2.49 -20.98
N ASP A 376 -35.48 -2.09 -19.72
CA ASP A 376 -36.66 -1.38 -19.22
C ASP A 376 -36.60 0.10 -19.62
N THR A 377 -37.09 0.39 -20.82
CA THR A 377 -37.10 1.75 -21.37
C THR A 377 -38.24 2.62 -20.80
N ALA A 378 -39.19 2.04 -20.07
CA ALA A 378 -40.35 2.72 -19.53
C ALA A 378 -40.06 3.44 -18.20
N GLN A 379 -39.05 2.98 -17.44
CA GLN A 379 -38.66 3.54 -16.14
C GLN A 379 -37.27 4.19 -16.16
N LYS A 380 -37.00 5.05 -17.17
CA LYS A 380 -35.75 5.82 -17.21
C LYS A 380 -35.75 6.91 -16.14
N SER A 381 -34.72 6.88 -15.29
CA SER A 381 -34.44 7.91 -14.29
C SER A 381 -34.17 9.29 -14.95
N GLU A 382 -34.53 10.38 -14.26
CA GLU A 382 -34.13 11.75 -14.66
C GLU A 382 -32.60 11.93 -14.71
N HIS A 383 -31.88 11.08 -14.01
CA HIS A 383 -30.42 11.02 -13.99
C HIS A 383 -29.82 10.14 -15.09
N TYR A 384 -30.60 9.60 -16.03
CA TYR A 384 -30.07 8.84 -17.16
C TYR A 384 -29.04 9.67 -17.95
N ARG A 385 -27.82 9.17 -18.08
CA ARG A 385 -26.70 9.82 -18.79
C ARG A 385 -26.02 8.80 -19.71
N LEU A 386 -25.36 9.30 -20.76
CA LEU A 386 -24.61 8.46 -21.70
C LEU A 386 -23.27 8.06 -21.06
N GLN A 387 -23.34 7.17 -20.07
CA GLN A 387 -22.18 6.76 -19.29
C GLN A 387 -22.16 5.27 -18.97
N ALA A 388 -20.98 4.67 -18.92
CA ALA A 388 -20.81 3.26 -18.60
C ALA A 388 -19.49 2.99 -17.84
N PRO A 389 -19.45 2.01 -16.93
CA PRO A 389 -18.21 1.56 -16.32
C PRO A 389 -17.34 0.83 -17.35
N LEU A 390 -16.06 1.19 -17.45
CA LEU A 390 -15.11 0.56 -18.37
C LEU A 390 -14.01 -0.25 -17.69
N GLY A 391 -13.71 0.06 -16.43
CA GLY A 391 -12.59 -0.56 -15.73
C GLY A 391 -12.44 -0.03 -14.31
N MET A 392 -11.24 -0.17 -13.74
CA MET A 392 -10.88 0.40 -12.45
C MET A 392 -9.85 1.50 -12.59
N LEU A 393 -10.13 2.64 -11.97
CA LEU A 393 -9.14 3.67 -11.66
C LEU A 393 -8.39 3.27 -10.39
N ASP A 394 -7.07 3.27 -10.47
CA ASP A 394 -6.19 3.22 -9.30
C ASP A 394 -5.68 4.63 -9.04
N LEU A 395 -6.02 5.18 -7.87
CA LEU A 395 -5.63 6.51 -7.43
C LEU A 395 -4.81 6.38 -6.14
N PRO A 396 -3.53 5.99 -6.23
CA PRO A 396 -2.72 5.69 -5.05
C PRO A 396 -2.58 6.87 -4.09
N SER A 397 -2.46 8.10 -4.63
CA SER A 397 -2.40 9.33 -3.83
C SER A 397 -3.69 9.65 -3.07
N GLN A 398 -4.82 9.07 -3.48
CA GLN A 398 -6.09 9.14 -2.75
C GLN A 398 -6.34 7.87 -1.91
N GLN A 399 -5.44 6.88 -2.02
CA GLN A 399 -5.56 5.55 -1.41
C GLN A 399 -6.89 4.89 -1.78
N LEU A 400 -7.30 5.04 -3.04
CA LEU A 400 -8.61 4.65 -3.54
C LEU A 400 -8.50 3.88 -4.86
N GLN A 401 -9.25 2.80 -4.96
CA GLN A 401 -9.57 2.14 -6.22
C GLN A 401 -11.07 2.22 -6.44
N GLN A 402 -11.48 2.68 -7.61
CA GLN A 402 -12.90 2.85 -7.93
C GLN A 402 -13.21 2.59 -9.41
N PRO A 403 -14.45 2.21 -9.74
CA PRO A 403 -14.92 2.12 -11.13
C PRO A 403 -14.62 3.38 -11.93
N TYR A 404 -13.95 3.20 -13.07
CA TYR A 404 -13.81 4.24 -14.09
C TYR A 404 -15.10 4.29 -14.89
N ILE A 405 -15.88 5.35 -14.67
CA ILE A 405 -17.11 5.63 -15.42
C ILE A 405 -16.75 6.58 -16.56
N LEU A 406 -16.88 6.11 -17.80
CA LEU A 406 -16.76 6.97 -18.97
C LEU A 406 -18.11 7.63 -19.23
N ASN A 407 -18.14 8.96 -19.23
CA ASN A 407 -19.30 9.76 -19.62
C ASN A 407 -19.06 10.42 -20.98
N LEU A 408 -19.80 9.99 -22.01
CA LEU A 408 -19.70 10.52 -23.37
C LEU A 408 -20.45 11.84 -23.56
N ASN A 409 -21.20 12.32 -22.56
CA ASN A 409 -21.81 13.65 -22.60
C ASN A 409 -20.85 14.75 -22.11
N GLU A 410 -19.69 14.38 -21.55
CA GLU A 410 -18.66 15.32 -21.10
C GLU A 410 -17.58 15.55 -22.19
N ARG A 411 -16.93 16.73 -22.16
CA ARG A 411 -15.73 17.07 -22.97
C ARG A 411 -15.86 16.75 -24.47
N ASP A 412 -16.90 17.28 -25.12
CA ASP A 412 -17.22 17.14 -26.55
C ASP A 412 -17.53 15.71 -27.05
N GLY A 413 -17.52 14.70 -26.18
CA GLY A 413 -17.96 13.33 -26.46
C GLY A 413 -17.06 12.50 -27.37
N ASN A 414 -15.93 13.04 -27.83
CA ASN A 414 -14.99 12.34 -28.69
C ASN A 414 -13.89 11.64 -27.87
N LEU A 415 -13.57 10.40 -28.20
CA LEU A 415 -12.56 9.59 -27.52
C LEU A 415 -11.44 9.19 -28.49
N LEU A 416 -10.19 9.37 -28.05
CA LEU A 416 -9.01 8.90 -28.77
C LEU A 416 -8.31 7.80 -27.94
N ILE A 417 -8.12 6.63 -28.53
CA ILE A 417 -7.41 5.50 -27.90
C ILE A 417 -6.10 5.28 -28.64
N VAL A 418 -4.99 5.35 -27.90
CA VAL A 418 -3.63 5.19 -28.45
C VAL A 418 -2.89 4.13 -27.64
N GLY A 419 -2.13 3.29 -28.33
CA GLY A 419 -1.28 2.29 -27.69
C GLY A 419 -0.51 1.47 -28.73
N PRO A 420 0.65 0.89 -28.36
CA PRO A 420 1.43 0.04 -29.25
C PRO A 420 0.66 -1.23 -29.66
N THR A 421 1.16 -1.96 -30.65
CA THR A 421 0.60 -3.27 -31.05
C THR A 421 0.58 -4.23 -29.85
N GLY A 422 -0.54 -4.95 -29.65
CA GLY A 422 -0.71 -5.87 -28.52
C GLY A 422 -1.05 -5.23 -27.18
N SER A 423 -1.19 -3.89 -27.09
CA SER A 423 -1.55 -3.19 -25.83
C SER A 423 -3.01 -3.34 -25.38
N GLY A 424 -3.86 -4.00 -26.18
CA GLY A 424 -5.28 -4.19 -25.85
C GLY A 424 -6.24 -3.11 -26.36
N LYS A 425 -5.86 -2.29 -27.35
CA LYS A 425 -6.75 -1.28 -27.97
C LYS A 425 -8.10 -1.85 -28.40
N SER A 426 -8.10 -2.93 -29.19
CA SER A 426 -9.33 -3.55 -29.67
C SER A 426 -10.13 -4.20 -28.54
N LEU A 427 -9.47 -4.72 -27.49
CA LEU A 427 -10.14 -5.21 -26.28
C LEU A 427 -10.84 -4.07 -25.52
N LEU A 428 -10.20 -2.89 -25.42
CA LEU A 428 -10.82 -1.71 -24.81
C LEU A 428 -12.04 -1.24 -25.62
N LEU A 429 -11.96 -1.21 -26.95
CA LEU A 429 -13.09 -0.88 -27.82
C LEU A 429 -14.26 -1.88 -27.67
N GLN A 430 -13.96 -3.19 -27.64
CA GLN A 430 -14.97 -4.21 -27.35
C GLN A 430 -15.62 -4.01 -25.99
N THR A 431 -14.81 -3.77 -24.96
CA THR A 431 -15.29 -3.52 -23.59
C THR A 431 -16.18 -2.30 -23.54
N LEU A 432 -15.81 -1.22 -24.24
CA LEU A 432 -16.61 0.00 -24.34
C LEU A 432 -17.96 -0.27 -24.98
N VAL A 433 -17.99 -0.90 -26.15
CA VAL A 433 -19.25 -1.22 -26.85
C VAL A 433 -20.15 -2.08 -25.97
N LEU A 434 -19.61 -3.14 -25.37
CA LEU A 434 -20.38 -4.05 -24.55
C LEU A 434 -20.89 -3.38 -23.26
N ALA A 435 -20.08 -2.54 -22.61
CA ALA A 435 -20.48 -1.80 -21.42
C ALA A 435 -21.66 -0.88 -21.72
N PHE A 436 -21.57 -0.12 -22.81
CA PHE A 436 -22.61 0.81 -23.23
C PHE A 436 -23.87 0.10 -23.76
N ALA A 437 -23.72 -0.96 -24.56
CA ALA A 437 -24.85 -1.79 -25.02
C ALA A 437 -25.60 -2.45 -23.85
N SER A 438 -24.87 -2.82 -22.78
CA SER A 438 -25.47 -3.41 -21.58
C SER A 438 -26.18 -2.38 -20.69
N THR A 439 -25.93 -1.09 -20.88
CA THR A 439 -26.45 0.01 -20.04
C THR A 439 -27.43 0.93 -20.77
N HIS A 440 -27.56 0.80 -22.08
CA HIS A 440 -28.39 1.66 -22.93
C HIS A 440 -29.17 0.81 -23.91
N ALA A 441 -30.44 1.14 -24.17
CA ALA A 441 -31.23 0.44 -25.17
C ALA A 441 -30.80 0.85 -26.59
N PRO A 442 -31.06 0.04 -27.63
CA PRO A 442 -30.79 0.40 -29.03
C PRO A 442 -31.48 1.70 -29.48
N ASP A 443 -32.63 2.04 -28.88
CA ASP A 443 -33.34 3.30 -29.16
C ASP A 443 -32.61 4.53 -28.60
N ASP A 444 -31.71 4.34 -27.63
CA ASP A 444 -30.94 5.40 -26.99
C ASP A 444 -29.50 5.52 -27.53
N LEU A 445 -28.98 4.46 -28.15
CA LEU A 445 -27.60 4.37 -28.56
C LEU A 445 -27.42 3.48 -29.79
N ALA A 446 -26.73 4.01 -30.79
CA ALA A 446 -26.32 3.31 -32.00
C ALA A 446 -24.80 3.41 -32.21
N PHE A 447 -24.17 2.29 -32.54
CA PHE A 447 -22.77 2.16 -32.93
C PHE A 447 -22.63 1.98 -34.44
N TYR A 448 -21.80 2.81 -35.06
CA TYR A 448 -21.36 2.63 -36.43
C TYR A 448 -19.89 2.25 -36.43
N PHE A 449 -19.57 1.11 -37.02
CA PHE A 449 -18.21 0.60 -37.04
C PHE A 449 -17.59 0.82 -38.42
N TRP A 450 -16.38 1.38 -38.43
CA TRP A 450 -15.52 1.45 -39.60
C TRP A 450 -14.15 0.87 -39.22
N GLY A 451 -13.77 -0.24 -39.83
CA GLY A 451 -12.52 -0.92 -39.49
C GLY A 451 -12.47 -2.37 -39.94
N GLN A 452 -11.43 -3.08 -39.51
CA GLN A 452 -11.22 -4.49 -39.84
C GLN A 452 -11.05 -5.35 -38.59
N GLY A 453 -11.26 -6.66 -38.75
CA GLY A 453 -10.96 -7.65 -37.72
C GLY A 453 -12.18 -8.36 -37.11
N PRO A 454 -11.98 -9.59 -36.60
CA PRO A 454 -13.07 -10.47 -36.13
C PRO A 454 -13.77 -9.91 -34.89
N ALA A 455 -13.07 -9.09 -34.11
CA ALA A 455 -13.56 -8.41 -32.93
C ALA A 455 -14.83 -7.59 -33.23
N PHE A 456 -14.80 -6.77 -34.29
CA PHE A 456 -15.91 -5.90 -34.66
C PHE A 456 -17.03 -6.61 -35.40
N VAL A 457 -16.72 -7.70 -36.11
CA VAL A 457 -17.75 -8.53 -36.76
C VAL A 457 -18.73 -9.07 -35.72
N THR A 458 -18.22 -9.52 -34.56
CA THR A 458 -19.07 -10.02 -33.47
C THR A 458 -19.90 -8.90 -32.84
N LEU A 459 -19.31 -7.71 -32.64
CA LEU A 459 -20.03 -6.55 -32.11
C LEU A 459 -21.10 -6.03 -33.07
N ALA A 460 -20.91 -6.24 -34.37
CA ALA A 460 -21.86 -5.81 -35.39
C ALA A 460 -23.19 -6.58 -35.35
N GLU A 461 -23.24 -7.73 -34.66
CA GLU A 461 -24.47 -8.48 -34.43
C GLU A 461 -25.35 -7.89 -33.32
N LEU A 462 -24.84 -6.91 -32.56
CA LEU A 462 -25.61 -6.23 -31.52
C LEU A 462 -26.77 -5.44 -32.16
N PRO A 463 -27.95 -5.39 -31.51
CA PRO A 463 -29.08 -4.59 -31.99
C PRO A 463 -28.74 -3.08 -32.04
N HIS A 464 -27.73 -2.65 -31.29
CA HIS A 464 -27.18 -1.30 -31.32
C HIS A 464 -26.34 -0.99 -32.56
N SER A 465 -26.07 -1.93 -33.45
CA SER A 465 -25.13 -1.74 -34.56
C SER A 465 -25.83 -1.75 -35.93
N PRO A 466 -26.25 -0.58 -36.47
CA PRO A 466 -26.91 -0.53 -37.76
C PRO A 466 -25.99 -0.86 -38.94
N ALA A 467 -24.68 -0.63 -38.80
CA ALA A 467 -23.72 -0.88 -39.86
C ALA A 467 -22.30 -1.15 -39.35
N PHE A 468 -21.68 -2.17 -39.94
CA PHE A 468 -20.24 -2.40 -39.95
C PHE A 468 -19.73 -2.23 -41.39
N ILE A 469 -18.71 -1.39 -41.56
CA ILE A 469 -18.14 -1.01 -42.86
C ILE A 469 -16.64 -1.30 -42.83
N GLN A 470 -16.16 -2.04 -43.83
CA GLN A 470 -14.73 -2.28 -43.98
C GLN A 470 -14.06 -1.11 -44.73
N PRO A 471 -12.79 -0.78 -44.46
CA PRO A 471 -12.06 0.28 -45.15
C PRO A 471 -12.04 0.15 -46.68
N ALA A 472 -12.13 -1.07 -47.21
CA ALA A 472 -12.21 -1.32 -48.65
C ALA A 472 -13.56 -0.92 -49.27
N GLU A 473 -14.63 -0.76 -48.48
CA GLU A 473 -15.99 -0.44 -48.94
C GLU A 473 -16.20 1.08 -49.05
N THR A 474 -15.55 1.69 -50.03
CA THR A 474 -15.55 3.15 -50.24
C THR A 474 -16.96 3.73 -50.43
N GLU A 475 -17.83 3.09 -51.21
CA GLU A 475 -19.21 3.55 -51.42
C GLU A 475 -20.03 3.54 -50.12
N ARG A 476 -19.91 2.48 -49.31
CA ARG A 476 -20.63 2.40 -48.02
C ARG A 476 -20.11 3.44 -47.04
N THR A 477 -18.80 3.70 -47.05
CA THR A 477 -18.17 4.77 -46.26
C THR A 477 -18.74 6.14 -46.65
N GLN A 478 -18.82 6.45 -47.95
CA GLN A 478 -19.42 7.71 -48.42
C GLN A 478 -20.90 7.83 -48.05
N ARG A 479 -21.67 6.73 -48.14
CA ARG A 479 -23.08 6.71 -47.70
C ARG A 479 -23.22 6.98 -46.21
N LEU A 480 -22.34 6.43 -45.37
CA LEU A 480 -22.33 6.71 -43.94
C LEU A 480 -22.06 8.20 -43.67
N LEU A 481 -21.03 8.78 -44.29
CA LEU A 481 -20.72 10.20 -44.14
C LEU A 481 -21.92 11.09 -44.55
N GLY A 482 -22.53 10.82 -45.70
CA GLY A 482 -23.71 11.56 -46.15
C GLY A 482 -24.93 11.38 -45.25
N PHE A 483 -25.10 10.22 -44.62
CA PHE A 483 -26.11 10.01 -43.59
C PHE A 483 -25.83 10.85 -42.34
N LEU A 484 -24.59 10.86 -41.85
CA LEU A 484 -24.19 11.62 -40.67
C LEU A 484 -24.37 13.12 -40.87
N GLU A 485 -24.03 13.66 -42.05
CA GLU A 485 -24.27 15.06 -42.40
C GLU A 485 -25.76 15.42 -42.35
N LYS A 486 -26.62 14.58 -42.92
CA LYS A 486 -28.08 14.77 -42.90
C LYS A 486 -28.63 14.70 -41.47
N GLU A 487 -28.18 13.73 -40.68
CA GLU A 487 -28.64 13.55 -39.30
C GLU A 487 -28.16 14.71 -38.40
N MET A 488 -26.93 15.22 -38.59
CA MET A 488 -26.47 16.44 -37.92
C MET A 488 -27.32 17.66 -38.28
N ALA A 489 -27.64 17.85 -39.57
CA ALA A 489 -28.50 18.94 -40.01
C ALA A 489 -29.91 18.85 -39.40
N ARG A 490 -30.50 17.65 -39.40
CA ARG A 490 -31.79 17.36 -38.77
C ARG A 490 -31.79 17.68 -37.27
N ARG A 491 -30.76 17.25 -36.53
CA ARG A 491 -30.64 17.52 -35.08
C ARG A 491 -30.48 19.00 -34.78
N ARG A 492 -29.71 19.74 -35.58
CA ARG A 492 -29.57 21.20 -35.44
C ARG A 492 -30.90 21.93 -35.61
N ALA A 493 -31.71 21.53 -36.59
CA ALA A 493 -33.04 22.07 -36.79
C ALA A 493 -33.95 21.81 -35.57
N LEU A 494 -34.01 20.57 -35.10
CA LEU A 494 -34.80 20.17 -33.92
C LEU A 494 -34.38 20.90 -32.63
N LEU A 495 -33.08 21.06 -32.40
CA LEU A 495 -32.55 21.83 -31.27
C LEU A 495 -33.00 23.29 -31.32
N GLY A 496 -32.98 23.90 -32.52
CA GLY A 496 -33.42 25.27 -32.74
C GLY A 496 -34.93 25.46 -32.52
N GLU A 497 -35.76 24.56 -33.07
CA GLU A 497 -37.22 24.59 -32.92
C GLU A 497 -37.66 24.50 -31.45
N LEU A 498 -37.03 23.59 -30.69
CA LEU A 498 -37.39 23.33 -29.30
C LEU A 498 -36.61 24.17 -28.28
N ARG A 499 -35.71 25.05 -28.76
CA ARG A 499 -34.79 25.86 -27.93
C ARG A 499 -34.04 25.03 -26.88
N ALA A 500 -33.74 23.77 -27.23
CA ALA A 500 -33.02 22.85 -26.36
C ALA A 500 -31.52 23.16 -26.42
N GLY A 501 -30.88 23.33 -25.26
CA GLY A 501 -29.46 23.68 -25.18
C GLY A 501 -28.51 22.53 -25.55
N ASN A 502 -28.99 21.28 -25.52
CA ASN A 502 -28.20 20.10 -25.87
C ASN A 502 -29.11 18.90 -26.24
N MET A 503 -28.49 17.81 -26.69
CA MET A 503 -29.20 16.59 -27.10
C MET A 503 -29.94 15.91 -25.93
N GLU A 504 -29.47 16.02 -24.69
CA GLU A 504 -30.19 15.46 -23.53
C GLU A 504 -31.52 16.18 -23.28
N ALA A 505 -31.50 17.51 -23.37
CA ALA A 505 -32.71 18.33 -23.25
C ALA A 505 -33.69 18.03 -24.38
N LEU A 506 -33.17 17.82 -25.60
CA LEU A 506 -33.99 17.43 -26.75
C LEU A 506 -34.67 16.06 -26.55
N ARG A 507 -33.92 15.04 -26.09
CA ARG A 507 -34.48 13.71 -25.78
C ARG A 507 -35.54 13.76 -24.67
N ARG A 508 -35.33 14.61 -23.66
CA ARG A 508 -36.33 14.84 -22.59
C ARG A 508 -37.58 15.55 -23.09
N ALA A 509 -37.43 16.53 -23.97
CA ALA A 509 -38.54 17.27 -24.54
C ALA A 509 -39.37 16.45 -25.54
N ARG A 510 -38.74 15.48 -26.20
CA ARG A 510 -39.36 14.61 -27.22
C ARG A 510 -39.02 13.13 -26.98
N PRO A 511 -39.57 12.52 -25.93
CA PRO A 511 -39.37 11.09 -25.66
C PRO A 511 -40.06 10.21 -26.73
N ASP A 512 -41.00 10.77 -27.49
CA ASP A 512 -41.70 10.13 -28.62
C ASP A 512 -40.81 9.99 -29.87
N LEU A 513 -39.72 10.76 -29.97
CA LEU A 513 -38.80 10.68 -31.09
C LEU A 513 -37.56 9.86 -30.70
N PRO A 514 -37.31 8.70 -31.36
CA PRO A 514 -36.08 7.95 -31.14
C PRO A 514 -34.91 8.76 -31.71
N LEU A 515 -34.12 9.33 -30.80
CA LEU A 515 -32.93 10.14 -31.11
C LEU A 515 -31.70 9.51 -30.46
N PRO A 516 -31.29 8.31 -30.90
CA PRO A 516 -30.17 7.60 -30.30
C PRO A 516 -28.89 8.44 -30.37
N ALA A 517 -28.04 8.31 -29.35
CA ALA A 517 -26.66 8.75 -29.46
C ALA A 517 -26.01 7.97 -30.60
N VAL A 518 -25.27 8.68 -31.46
CA VAL A 518 -24.55 8.04 -32.56
C VAL A 518 -23.08 8.04 -32.18
N VAL A 519 -22.53 6.85 -31.96
CA VAL A 519 -21.11 6.65 -31.65
C VAL A 519 -20.45 5.98 -32.84
N ILE A 520 -19.45 6.64 -33.42
CA ILE A 520 -18.70 6.12 -34.55
C ILE A 520 -17.39 5.56 -34.02
N ILE A 521 -17.14 4.29 -34.29
CA ILE A 521 -15.94 3.58 -33.85
C ILE A 521 -15.07 3.35 -35.07
N LEU A 522 -13.87 3.90 -35.00
CA LEU A 522 -12.83 3.78 -36.02
C LEU A 522 -11.70 2.92 -35.44
N ASP A 523 -11.36 1.81 -36.09
CA ASP A 523 -10.17 1.01 -35.77
C ASP A 523 -9.45 0.65 -37.09
N ASP A 524 -8.12 0.62 -37.04
CA ASP A 524 -7.24 0.41 -38.21
C ASP A 524 -6.91 -1.09 -38.42
#